data_AF-A0A1M7YRC0-F1
#
_entry.id   AF-A0A1M7YRC0-F1
#
_cell.length_a   1.000
_cell.length_b   1.000
_cell.length_c   1.000
_cell.angle_alpha   90.00
_cell.angle_beta   90.00
_cell.angle_gamma   90.00
#
_symmetry.space_group_name_H-M   'P 1'
#
loop_
_entity.id
_entity.type
_entity.pdbx_description
1 polymer ?
#
loop_
_entity_poly.entity_id
_entity_poly.type
_entity_poly.pdbx_seq_one_letter_code
_entity_poly.pdbx_strand_id
1 'polypeptide(L)'
;MPDQTSLYNAFFKAQSRFLQQTCPEGHEADVVSDYIHWGKRIAGYHERDAYAENTLLCELFLKQVYLHVVSAISDPERTPVFRKICLDAIYIPLSGLQRFYIGFEHGTDKYFALKKILQSCQLP
;
A
#
# COMPACT_ATOMS: atom_id res chain seq x y z
N MET A 1 7.05 -15.81 -20.40
CA MET A 1 6.17 -15.40 -19.28
C MET A 1 6.70 -14.09 -18.74
N PRO A 2 5.86 -13.06 -18.52
CA PRO A 2 6.33 -11.92 -17.73
C PRO A 2 6.75 -12.47 -16.36
N ASP A 3 7.95 -12.11 -15.93
CA ASP A 3 8.70 -12.77 -14.86
C ASP A 3 8.00 -12.58 -13.50
N GLN A 4 7.03 -13.46 -13.21
CA GLN A 4 6.23 -13.46 -11.98
C GLN A 4 7.15 -13.49 -10.75
N THR A 5 8.22 -14.28 -10.80
CA THR A 5 9.20 -14.35 -9.71
C THR A 5 9.86 -13.00 -9.45
N SER A 6 10.26 -12.27 -10.50
CA SER A 6 10.82 -10.92 -10.33
C SER A 6 9.82 -9.94 -9.69
N LEU A 7 8.54 -9.98 -10.05
CA LEU A 7 7.51 -9.10 -9.52
C LEU A 7 7.29 -9.32 -8.02
N TYR A 8 7.13 -10.58 -7.61
CA TYR A 8 6.95 -10.91 -6.20
C TYR A 8 8.21 -10.60 -5.40
N ASN A 9 9.40 -10.90 -5.93
CA ASN A 9 10.67 -10.56 -5.28
C ASN A 9 10.82 -9.05 -5.09
N ALA A 10 10.47 -8.25 -6.10
CA ALA A 10 10.53 -6.80 -6.01
C ALA A 10 9.55 -6.26 -4.95
N PHE A 11 8.31 -6.77 -4.92
CA PHE A 11 7.33 -6.42 -3.89
C PHE A 11 7.82 -6.75 -2.49
N PHE A 12 8.27 -7.99 -2.24
CA PHE A 12 8.70 -8.40 -0.90
C PHE A 12 9.98 -7.67 -0.47
N LYS A 13 10.90 -7.38 -1.40
CA LYS A 13 12.09 -6.56 -1.09
C LYS A 13 11.71 -5.14 -0.70
N ALA A 14 10.79 -4.51 -1.43
CA ALA A 14 10.29 -3.18 -1.11
C ALA A 14 9.52 -3.16 0.22
N GLN A 15 8.71 -4.20 0.47
CA GLN A 15 8.01 -4.39 1.74
C GLN A 15 9.00 -4.49 2.91
N SER A 16 10.02 -5.35 2.81
CA SER A 16 11.02 -5.50 3.86
C SER A 16 11.71 -4.18 4.18
N ARG A 17 12.06 -3.38 3.17
CA ARG A 17 12.66 -2.04 3.36
C ARG A 17 11.69 -1.08 4.05
N PHE A 18 10.43 -1.06 3.64
CA PHE A 18 9.41 -0.22 4.27
C PHE A 18 9.19 -0.57 5.75
N LEU A 19 9.15 -1.87 6.06
CA LEU A 19 8.91 -2.36 7.42
C LEU A 19 10.12 -2.24 8.35
N GLN A 20 11.33 -1.96 7.84
CA GLN A 20 12.49 -1.67 8.69
C GLN A 20 12.25 -0.38 9.47
N GLN A 21 12.45 -0.42 10.80
CA GLN A 21 12.25 0.73 11.68
C GLN A 21 13.17 1.90 11.32
N THR A 22 14.40 1.58 10.94
CA THR A 22 15.41 2.54 10.52
C THR A 22 15.40 2.67 8.99
N CYS A 23 15.15 3.90 8.52
CA CYS A 23 15.37 4.29 7.14
C CYS A 23 16.57 5.24 7.11
N PRO A 24 17.57 5.03 6.24
CA PRO A 24 18.64 6.01 6.07
C PRO A 24 18.07 7.40 5.73
N GLU A 25 18.55 8.44 6.40
CA GLU A 25 18.09 9.81 6.17
C GLU A 25 18.24 10.19 4.69
N GLY A 26 17.22 10.80 4.12
CA GLY A 26 17.18 11.21 2.71
C GLY A 26 16.65 10.15 1.75
N HIS A 27 16.37 8.94 2.22
CA HIS A 27 15.82 7.84 1.40
C HIS A 27 14.37 7.48 1.75
N GLU A 28 13.72 8.21 2.65
CA GLU A 28 12.35 7.92 3.11
C GLU A 28 11.36 7.95 1.94
N ALA A 29 11.47 8.96 1.06
CA ALA A 29 10.61 9.10 -0.11
C ALA A 29 10.77 7.93 -1.08
N ASP A 30 11.99 7.46 -1.30
CA ASP A 30 12.28 6.31 -2.16
C ASP A 30 11.68 5.04 -1.56
N VAL A 31 11.87 4.80 -0.26
CA VAL A 31 11.34 3.61 0.42
C VAL A 31 9.81 3.56 0.37
N VAL A 32 9.14 4.69 0.65
CA VAL A 32 7.67 4.78 0.61
C VAL A 32 7.16 4.62 -0.82
N SER A 33 7.75 5.34 -1.77
CA SER A 33 7.30 5.31 -3.17
C SER A 33 7.55 3.96 -3.85
N ASP A 34 8.70 3.31 -3.60
CA ASP A 34 9.05 1.99 -4.13
C ASP A 34 8.05 0.94 -3.61
N TYR A 35 7.74 0.96 -2.31
CA TYR A 35 6.77 0.02 -1.75
C TYR A 35 5.36 0.20 -2.32
N ILE A 36 4.87 1.44 -2.40
CA ILE A 36 3.57 1.73 -3.02
C ILE A 36 3.56 1.34 -4.51
N HIS A 37 4.64 1.61 -5.23
CA HIS A 37 4.80 1.25 -6.63
C HIS A 37 4.67 -0.25 -6.84
N TRP A 38 5.47 -1.05 -6.13
CA TRP A 38 5.42 -2.50 -6.27
C TRP A 38 4.12 -3.10 -5.75
N GLY A 39 3.54 -2.51 -4.70
CA GLY A 39 2.21 -2.85 -4.22
C GLY A 39 1.12 -2.73 -5.28
N LYS A 40 1.13 -1.64 -6.05
CA LYS A 40 0.22 -1.46 -7.18
C LYS A 40 0.50 -2.44 -8.31
N ARG A 41 1.78 -2.67 -8.61
CA ARG A 41 2.21 -3.59 -9.69
C ARG A 41 1.77 -5.01 -9.44
N ILE A 42 1.94 -5.51 -8.20
CA ILE A 42 1.54 -6.87 -7.83
C ILE A 42 0.02 -7.01 -7.74
N ALA A 43 -0.69 -5.98 -7.26
CA ALA A 43 -2.14 -5.98 -7.28
C ALA A 43 -2.70 -6.00 -8.71
N GLY A 44 -2.16 -5.16 -9.60
CA GLY A 44 -2.57 -5.11 -11.02
C GLY A 44 -2.28 -6.40 -11.78
N TYR A 45 -1.29 -7.19 -11.36
CA TYR A 45 -1.05 -8.53 -11.92
C TYR A 45 -2.18 -9.52 -11.63
N HIS A 46 -2.96 -9.26 -10.58
CA HIS A 46 -4.10 -10.06 -10.13
C HIS A 46 -5.46 -9.39 -10.37
N GLU A 47 -5.49 -8.25 -11.06
CA GLU A 47 -6.73 -7.54 -11.36
C GLU A 47 -7.65 -8.37 -12.27
N ARG A 48 -8.92 -7.99 -12.33
CA ARG A 48 -9.88 -8.62 -13.25
C ARG A 48 -9.37 -8.51 -14.68
N ASP A 49 -9.57 -9.56 -15.47
CA ASP A 49 -9.13 -9.66 -16.87
C ASP A 49 -7.59 -9.73 -17.04
N ALA A 50 -6.82 -9.82 -15.95
CA ALA A 50 -5.37 -10.03 -16.01
C ALA A 50 -5.02 -11.52 -16.22
N TYR A 51 -3.80 -11.77 -16.72
CA TYR A 51 -3.31 -13.14 -16.99
C TYR A 51 -3.35 -14.07 -15.75
N ALA A 52 -3.11 -13.51 -14.56
CA ALA A 52 -3.12 -14.23 -13.29
C ALA A 52 -4.23 -13.69 -12.37
N GLU A 53 -5.41 -13.41 -12.95
CA GLU A 53 -6.57 -12.88 -12.24
C GLU A 53 -6.79 -13.62 -10.91
N ASN A 54 -6.81 -12.83 -9.83
CA ASN A 54 -7.18 -13.30 -8.51
C ASN A 54 -7.59 -12.09 -7.68
N THR A 55 -8.89 -11.79 -7.68
CA THR A 55 -9.44 -10.60 -7.01
C THR A 55 -9.14 -10.58 -5.51
N LEU A 56 -8.99 -11.74 -4.86
CA LEU A 56 -8.59 -11.83 -3.45
C LEU A 56 -7.14 -11.36 -3.25
N LEU A 57 -6.21 -11.78 -4.12
CA LEU A 57 -4.82 -11.32 -4.06
C LEU A 57 -4.69 -9.84 -4.42
N CYS A 58 -5.47 -9.35 -5.40
CA CYS A 58 -5.54 -7.93 -5.71
C CYS A 58 -5.96 -7.12 -4.48
N GLU A 59 -7.06 -7.50 -3.82
CA GLU A 59 -7.52 -6.87 -2.58
C GLU A 59 -6.46 -6.94 -1.48
N LEU A 60 -5.86 -8.13 -1.29
CA LEU A 60 -4.88 -8.39 -0.25
C LEU A 60 -3.69 -7.43 -0.37
N PHE A 61 -3.07 -7.34 -1.55
CA PHE A 61 -1.89 -6.50 -1.73
C PHE A 61 -2.21 -5.02 -1.60
N LEU A 62 -3.34 -4.56 -2.14
CA LEU A 62 -3.78 -3.17 -1.98
C LEU A 62 -4.03 -2.81 -0.50
N LYS A 63 -4.75 -3.68 0.23
CA LYS A 63 -5.04 -3.48 1.66
C LYS A 63 -3.78 -3.52 2.50
N GLN A 64 -2.88 -4.45 2.24
CA GLN A 64 -1.65 -4.61 2.99
C GLN A 64 -0.78 -3.34 2.90
N VAL A 65 -0.58 -2.81 1.68
CA VAL A 65 0.17 -1.57 1.48
C VAL A 65 -0.51 -0.42 2.21
N TYR A 66 -1.83 -0.27 2.04
CA TYR A 66 -2.60 0.77 2.73
C TYR A 66 -2.42 0.72 4.26
N LEU A 67 -2.63 -0.45 4.86
CA LEU A 67 -2.56 -0.63 6.31
C LEU A 67 -1.14 -0.41 6.85
N HIS A 68 -0.11 -0.85 6.12
CA HIS A 68 1.28 -0.56 6.52
C HIS A 68 1.58 0.94 6.48
N VAL A 69 1.11 1.67 5.47
CA VAL A 69 1.30 3.13 5.38
C VAL A 69 0.54 3.84 6.50
N VAL A 70 -0.71 3.43 6.78
CA VAL A 70 -1.51 3.92 7.92
C VAL A 70 -0.78 3.71 9.25
N SER A 71 -0.28 2.50 9.49
CA SER A 71 0.47 2.18 10.71
C SER A 71 1.73 3.04 10.82
N ALA A 72 2.46 3.21 9.73
CA ALA A 72 3.67 4.04 9.71
C ALA A 72 3.38 5.53 9.99
N ILE A 73 2.22 6.07 9.58
CA ILE A 73 1.82 7.46 9.91
C ILE A 73 1.62 7.62 11.41
N SER A 74 1.07 6.62 12.08
CA SER A 74 0.74 6.67 13.52
C SER A 74 1.86 6.16 14.43
N ASP A 75 2.95 5.64 13.86
CA ASP A 75 4.05 5.04 14.64
C ASP A 75 4.97 6.14 15.24
N PRO A 76 5.01 6.32 16.57
CA PRO A 76 5.86 7.32 17.21
C PRO A 76 7.35 6.99 17.10
N GLU A 77 7.70 5.73 16.84
CA GLU A 77 9.09 5.27 16.68
C GLU A 77 9.62 5.54 15.25
N ARG A 78 8.78 6.06 14.35
CA ARG A 78 9.19 6.52 13.02
C ARG A 78 9.58 7.99 13.03
N THR A 79 10.54 8.35 12.19
CA THR A 79 10.94 9.75 12.05
C THR A 79 9.76 10.61 11.58
N PRO A 80 9.62 11.87 12.04
CA PRO A 80 8.56 12.77 11.58
C PRO A 80 8.52 12.92 10.05
N VAL A 81 9.69 12.93 9.40
CA VAL A 81 9.84 12.99 7.95
C VAL A 81 9.20 11.76 7.27
N PHE A 82 9.52 10.55 7.76
CA PHE A 82 8.94 9.32 7.22
C PHE A 82 7.42 9.28 7.37
N ARG A 83 6.92 9.68 8.55
CA ARG A 83 5.47 9.76 8.84
C ARG A 83 4.77 10.75 7.91
N LYS A 84 5.37 11.92 7.68
CA LYS A 84 4.84 12.95 6.77
C LYS A 84 4.80 12.46 5.32
N ILE A 85 5.86 11.81 4.84
CA ILE A 85 5.91 11.24 3.49
C ILE A 85 4.84 10.15 3.32
N CYS A 86 4.67 9.27 4.31
CA CYS A 86 3.58 8.28 4.30
C CYS A 86 2.21 8.94 4.20
N LEU A 87 1.98 10.01 4.98
CA LEU A 87 0.74 10.78 4.95
C LEU A 87 0.50 11.43 3.59
N ASP A 88 1.53 12.02 2.98
CA ASP A 88 1.42 12.67 1.67
C ASP A 88 1.20 11.65 0.54
N ALA A 89 1.65 10.40 0.70
CA ALA A 89 1.49 9.34 -0.29
C ALA A 89 0.24 8.45 -0.09
N ILE A 90 -0.47 8.53 1.04
CA ILE A 90 -1.56 7.61 1.41
C ILE A 90 -2.74 7.61 0.44
N TYR A 91 -2.97 8.72 -0.27
CA TYR A 91 -4.04 8.81 -1.26
C TYR A 91 -3.85 7.80 -2.41
N ILE A 92 -2.60 7.39 -2.69
CA ILE A 92 -2.28 6.46 -3.76
C ILE A 92 -2.89 5.07 -3.48
N PRO A 93 -2.52 4.34 -2.39
CA PRO A 93 -3.13 3.07 -2.08
C PRO A 93 -4.63 3.18 -1.78
N LEU A 94 -5.09 4.28 -1.16
CA LEU A 94 -6.51 4.51 -0.91
C LEU A 94 -7.32 4.62 -2.21
N SER A 95 -6.79 5.31 -3.23
CA SER A 95 -7.44 5.40 -4.55
C SER A 95 -7.44 4.06 -5.29
N GLY A 96 -6.42 3.21 -5.08
CA GLY A 96 -6.39 1.85 -5.61
C GLY A 96 -7.51 1.00 -5.01
N LEU A 97 -7.67 1.04 -3.69
CA LEU A 97 -8.76 0.35 -2.99
C LEU A 97 -10.15 0.89 -3.38
N GLN A 98 -10.29 2.20 -3.60
CA GLN A 98 -11.54 2.78 -4.10
C GLN A 98 -11.94 2.18 -5.45
N ARG A 99 -10.99 2.14 -6.39
CA ARG A 99 -11.21 1.55 -7.72
C ARG A 99 -11.52 0.07 -7.65
N PHE A 100 -10.81 -0.66 -6.80
CA PHE A 100 -11.08 -2.07 -6.58
C PHE A 100 -12.52 -2.29 -6.08
N TYR A 101 -12.95 -1.56 -5.05
CA TYR A 101 -14.25 -1.79 -4.42
C TYR A 101 -15.47 -1.32 -5.22
N ILE A 102 -15.33 -0.38 -6.15
CA ILE A 102 -16.49 0.16 -6.89
C ILE A 102 -17.28 -0.92 -7.64
N GLY A 103 -16.63 -2.04 -8.00
CA GLY A 103 -17.22 -3.15 -8.73
C GLY A 103 -17.77 -4.29 -7.87
N PHE A 104 -17.82 -4.15 -6.54
CA PHE A 104 -18.27 -5.20 -5.62
C PHE A 104 -19.50 -4.78 -4.82
N GLU A 105 -20.34 -5.76 -4.49
CA GLU A 105 -21.42 -5.60 -3.53
C GLU A 105 -20.87 -5.14 -2.18
N HIS A 106 -21.48 -4.14 -1.56
CA HIS A 106 -21.00 -3.46 -0.34
C HIS A 106 -19.59 -2.85 -0.45
N GLY A 107 -19.07 -2.64 -1.66
CA GLY A 107 -17.74 -2.06 -1.86
C GLY A 107 -17.60 -0.65 -1.28
N THR A 108 -18.65 0.17 -1.39
CA THR A 108 -18.71 1.50 -0.79
C THR A 108 -18.54 1.45 0.73
N ASP A 109 -19.19 0.51 1.41
CA ASP A 109 -19.08 0.34 2.86
C ASP A 109 -17.66 -0.06 3.27
N LYS A 110 -17.05 -0.99 2.53
CA LYS A 110 -15.64 -1.38 2.71
C LYS A 110 -14.69 -0.20 2.54
N TYR A 111 -14.91 0.63 1.51
CA TYR A 111 -14.11 1.82 1.27
C TYR A 111 -14.26 2.87 2.38
N PHE A 112 -15.49 3.11 2.87
CA PHE A 112 -15.72 4.01 3.99
C PHE A 112 -15.07 3.50 5.29
N ALA A 113 -15.07 2.19 5.53
CA ALA A 113 -14.35 1.61 6.66
C ALA A 113 -12.85 1.93 6.60
N LEU A 114 -12.22 1.85 5.41
CA LEU A 114 -10.83 2.25 5.24
C LEU A 114 -10.61 3.74 5.55
N LYS A 115 -11.46 4.63 5.04
CA LYS A 115 -11.37 6.06 5.36
C LYS A 115 -11.45 6.35 6.86
N LYS A 116 -12.34 5.65 7.58
CA LYS A 116 -12.45 5.78 9.04
C LYS A 116 -11.15 5.42 9.75
N ILE A 117 -10.44 4.38 9.29
CA ILE A 117 -9.13 4.01 9.83
C ILE A 117 -8.12 5.16 9.67
N LEU A 118 -8.05 5.77 8.48
CA LEU A 118 -7.16 6.92 8.26
C LEU A 118 -7.53 8.12 9.13
N GLN A 119 -8.83 8.39 9.31
CA GLN A 119 -9.31 9.47 10.18
C GLN A 119 -8.98 9.26 11.65
N SER A 120 -8.84 8.01 12.10
CA SER A 120 -8.42 7.67 13.47
C SER A 120 -6.91 7.72 13.70
N CYS A 121 -6.10 7.97 12.65
CA CYS A 121 -4.64 8.05 12.79
C CYS A 121 -4.21 9.28 13.57
N GLN A 122 -3.18 9.12 14.40
CA GLN A 122 -2.50 10.25 15.00
C GLN A 122 -1.61 10.90 13.93
N LEU A 123 -2.02 12.08 13.48
CA LEU A 123 -1.26 12.83 12.49
C LEU A 123 0.06 13.33 13.11
N PRO A 124 1.18 13.26 12.36
CA PRO A 124 2.50 13.72 12.79
C PRO A 124 2.59 15.23 13.02
#